data_AF-A0A9P4N7M6-F1
#
_entry.id   AF-A0A9P4N7M6-F1
#
_cell.length_a   1.000
_cell.length_b   1.000
_cell.length_c   1.000
_cell.angle_alpha   90.00
_cell.angle_beta   90.00
_cell.angle_gamma   90.00
#
_symmetry.space_group_name_H-M   'P 1'
#
loop_
_entity.id
_entity.type
_entity.pdbx_description
1 polymer ?
#
loop_
_entity_poly.entity_id
_entity_poly.type
_entity_poly.pdbx_seq_one_letter_code
_entity_poly.pdbx_strand_id
1 'polypeptide(L)' 'MYISYWNTSLSIEEVHSHYWLTNYEKLVRTTRVYDPNRIFKGPQLVGSEKVSIINVRVRSEIW' A
#
# COMPACT_ATOMS: atom_id res chain seq x y z
N MET A 1 4.72 15.85 -0.60
CA MET A 1 3.24 15.96 -0.66
C MET A 1 2.68 15.71 0.73
N TYR A 2 1.53 16.26 1.12
CA TYR A 2 0.99 16.08 2.48
C TYR A 2 -0.14 15.06 2.47
N ILE A 3 -0.01 13.98 3.25
CA ILE A 3 -0.90 12.81 3.20
C ILE A 3 -2.36 13.14 3.52
N SER A 4 -2.63 14.20 4.29
CA SER A 4 -3.99 14.65 4.60
C SER A 4 -4.74 15.22 3.38
N TYR A 5 -4.04 15.48 2.27
CA TYR A 5 -4.64 15.76 0.96
C TYR A 5 -4.34 14.58 0.03
N TRP A 6 -4.91 13.43 0.38
CA TRP A 6 -4.61 12.16 -0.30
C TRP A 6 -5.06 12.19 -1.78
N ASN A 7 -4.18 11.73 -2.67
CA ASN A 7 -4.49 11.56 -4.09
C ASN A 7 -4.53 10.07 -4.41
N THR A 8 -5.73 9.54 -4.61
CA THR A 8 -5.99 8.12 -4.94
C THR A 8 -5.42 7.68 -6.27
N SER A 9 -5.12 8.62 -7.17
CA SER A 9 -4.64 8.33 -8.52
C SER A 9 -3.15 8.03 -8.56
N LEU A 10 -2.41 8.27 -7.47
CA LEU A 10 -0.99 7.96 -7.40
C LEU A 10 -0.76 6.45 -7.23
N SER A 11 0.23 5.95 -7.98
CA SER A 11 0.77 4.60 -7.80
C SER A 11 1.44 4.45 -6.43
N ILE A 12 1.58 3.21 -5.97
CA ILE A 12 2.17 2.91 -4.67
C ILE A 12 3.61 3.44 -4.57
N GLU A 13 4.37 3.34 -5.66
CA GLU A 13 5.75 3.84 -5.73
C GLU A 13 5.82 5.38 -5.63
N GLU A 14 4.90 6.08 -6.32
CA GLU A 14 4.78 7.53 -6.23
C GLU A 14 4.37 7.97 -4.83
N VAL A 15 3.42 7.27 -4.21
CA VAL A 15 2.99 7.51 -2.84
C VAL A 15 4.19 7.31 -1.91
N HIS A 16 4.94 6.20 -2.03
CA HIS A 16 6.10 5.83 -1.20
C HIS A 16 7.17 6.92 -1.22
N SER A 17 7.43 7.47 -2.41
CA SER A 17 8.36 8.58 -2.60
C SER A 17 7.79 9.93 -2.13
N HIS A 18 6.57 10.29 -2.52
CA HIS A 18 6.06 11.65 -2.34
C HIS A 18 5.56 12.00 -0.94
N TYR A 19 5.03 11.01 -0.20
CA TYR A 19 4.51 11.26 1.15
C TYR A 19 5.55 10.98 2.24
N TRP A 20 6.42 9.98 2.04
CA TRP A 20 7.37 9.57 3.08
C TRP A 20 8.83 9.86 2.74
N LEU A 21 9.15 10.20 1.48
CA LEU A 21 10.48 10.61 1.03
C LEU A 21 11.54 9.59 1.50
N THR A 22 12.68 10.08 1.99
CA THR A 22 13.79 9.27 2.50
C THR A 22 13.48 8.53 3.80
N ASN A 23 12.32 8.78 4.43
CA ASN A 23 11.93 8.12 5.69
C ASN A 23 11.20 6.79 5.49
N TYR A 24 10.84 6.44 4.24
CA TYR A 24 10.00 5.28 3.96
C TYR A 24 10.56 3.98 4.59
N GLU A 25 11.84 3.68 4.39
CA GLU A 25 12.47 2.46 4.94
C GLU A 25 12.42 2.40 6.47
N LYS A 26 12.65 3.55 7.14
CA LYS A 26 12.60 3.65 8.59
C LYS A 26 11.17 3.40 9.09
N LEU A 27 10.17 3.96 8.42
CA LEU A 27 8.77 3.77 8.76
C LEU A 27 8.31 2.32 8.54
N VAL A 28 8.78 1.66 7.47
CA VAL A 28 8.51 0.24 7.24
C VAL A 28 9.09 -0.61 8.38
N ARG A 29 10.32 -0.34 8.82
CA ARG A 29 10.92 -1.04 9.96
C ARG A 29 10.12 -0.84 11.24
N THR A 30 9.70 0.39 11.54
CA THR A 30 8.85 0.70 12.71
C THR A 30 7.51 -0.03 12.63
N THR A 31 6.87 -0.01 11.46
CA THR A 31 5.56 -0.65 11.25
C THR A 31 5.64 -2.15 11.48
N ARG A 32 6.74 -2.82 11.11
CA ARG A 32 6.94 -4.24 11.39
C ARG A 32 7.06 -4.59 12.88
N VAL A 33 7.48 -3.64 13.72
CA VAL A 33 7.56 -3.85 15.18
C VAL A 33 6.18 -3.75 15.82
N TYR A 34 5.39 -2.75 15.41
CA TYR A 34 4.09 -2.46 16.03
C TYR A 34 2.90 -3.17 15.39
N ASP A 35 2.99 -3.49 14.10
CA ASP A 35 1.97 -4.22 13.35
C ASP A 35 2.60 -5.37 12.53
N PRO A 36 3.22 -6.36 13.20
CA PRO A 36 3.88 -7.49 12.52
C PRO A 36 2.89 -8.32 11.69
N ASN A 37 1.62 -8.35 12.11
CA ASN A 37 0.55 -9.09 11.44
C ASN A 37 -0.14 -8.27 10.33
N ARG A 38 0.31 -7.04 10.10
CA ARG A 38 -0.27 -6.10 9.12
C ARG A 38 -1.79 -5.97 9.30
N ILE A 39 -2.30 -5.85 10.52
CA ILE A 39 -3.74 -5.66 10.79
C ILE A 39 -4.22 -4.35 10.14
N PHE A 40 -3.39 -3.30 10.14
CA PHE A 40 -3.69 -2.03 9.49
C PHE A 40 -3.25 -2.06 8.03
N LYS A 41 -4.19 -2.38 7.14
CA LYS A 41 -3.96 -2.53 5.69
C LYS A 41 -4.65 -1.39 4.92
N GLY A 42 -4.01 -0.95 3.85
CA GLY A 42 -4.56 0.03 2.93
C GLY A 42 -3.68 0.19 1.68
N PRO A 43 -4.24 0.64 0.55
CA PRO A 43 -3.53 0.68 -0.72
C PRO A 43 -2.32 1.62 -0.71
N GLN A 44 -2.38 2.69 0.06
CA GLN A 44 -1.37 3.76 0.13
C GLN A 44 -0.79 3.93 1.54
N LEU A 45 -0.71 2.84 2.33
CA LEU A 45 -0.09 2.88 3.65
C LEU A 45 1.40 2.54 3.60
N VAL A 46 2.13 2.89 4.65
CA VAL A 46 3.52 2.45 4.84
C VAL A 46 3.56 0.92 4.86
N GLY A 47 4.42 0.32 4.04
CA GLY A 47 4.53 -1.13 3.92
C GLY A 47 3.41 -1.78 3.10
N SER A 48 2.57 -1.00 2.41
CA SER A 48 1.69 -1.54 1.38
C SER A 48 2.52 -2.08 0.22
N GLU A 49 2.26 -3.30 -0.19
CA GLU A 49 2.86 -3.88 -1.40
C GLU A 49 1.94 -3.61 -2.58
N LYS A 50 2.52 -3.61 -3.78
CA LYS A 50 1.77 -3.54 -5.02
C LYS A 50 0.73 -4.66 -4.99
N VAL A 51 -0.55 -4.31 -4.95
CA VAL A 51 -1.61 -5.28 -5.22
C VAL A 51 -1.49 -5.60 -6.70
N SER A 52 -0.66 -6.58 -7.02
CA SER A 52 -0.74 -7.26 -8.29
C SER A 52 -2.15 -7.81 -8.34
N ILE A 53 -3.00 -7.24 -9.20
CA ILE A 53 -4.29 -7.84 -9.52
C ILE A 53 -3.93 -9.20 -10.14
N ILE A 54 -3.84 -10.22 -9.30
CA ILE A 54 -3.85 -11.60 -9.76
C ILE A 54 -5.19 -11.68 -10.49
N ASN A 55 -5.15 -11.88 -11.80
CA ASN A 55 -6.32 -12.01 -12.66
C ASN A 55 -7.25 -13.07 -12.04
N VAL A 56 -8.20 -12.64 -11.21
CA VAL A 56 -9.29 -13.50 -10.76
C VAL A 56 -10.19 -13.63 -11.98
N ARG A 57 -9.85 -14.59 -12.83
CA ARG A 57 -10.70 -15.03 -13.92
C ARG A 57 -11.96 -15.60 -13.27
N VAL A 58 -13.00 -14.77 -13.17
CA VAL A 58 -14.33 -15.20 -12.77
C VAL A 58 -14.73 -16.27 -13.80
N ARG A 59 -14.78 -17.53 -13.36
CA ARG A 59 -15.39 -18.61 -14.14
C ARG A 59 -16.89 -18.40 -14.09
N SER A 60 -17.43 -17.74 -15.11
CA SER A 60 -18.86 -17.66 -15.37
C SER A 60 -19.32 -18.91 -16.12
N GLU A 61 -19.39 -20.04 -15.43
CA GLU A 61 -20.11 -21.26 -15.82
C GLU A 61 -20.53 -21.86 -14.47
N ILE A 62 -21.81 -21.98 -14.12
CA ILE A 62 -22.79 -22.98 -14.57
C ILE A 62 -24.15 -22.50 -14.03
N TRP A 63 -25.19 -22.41 -14.86
CA TRP A 63 -26.59 -22.88 -14.68
C TRP A 63 -27.41 -22.48 -15.91
#